data_AF-A0A1M6KQQ3-F1
#
_entry.id   AF-A0A1M6KQQ3-F1
#
_cell.length_a   1.000
_cell.length_b   1.000
_cell.length_c   1.000
_cell.angle_alpha   90.00
_cell.angle_beta   90.00
_cell.angle_gamma   90.00
#
_symmetry.space_group_name_H-M   'P 1'
#
loop_
_entity.id
_entity.type
_entity.pdbx_description
1 polymer ?
#
loop_
_entity_poly.entity_id
_entity_poly.type
_entity_poly.pdbx_seq_one_letter_code
_entity_poly.pdbx_strand_id
1 'polypeptide(L)'
;MGYHIISDIYKPDIELTIYAEPQMNYHAERYAPGKQKNPSYYEWKLRALRDPDFLTKQGWEPGMNHRDFVWTQEKYEKVFKHLCQIVYGPSQGTAFYDFAFPLYQKVFYAGGWIEDSYFGIVPDTGIELAYYYSDLNQVKIINYWTTRPVVRK
;
A
#
# COMPACT_ATOMS: atom_id res chain seq x y z
N MET A 1 2.99 -19.86 -22.88
CA MET A 1 3.28 -20.10 -21.45
C MET A 1 4.71 -19.67 -21.20
N GLY A 2 4.90 -18.45 -20.67
CA GLY A 2 6.23 -17.93 -20.32
C GLY A 2 6.46 -18.11 -18.84
N TYR A 3 7.39 -18.98 -18.45
CA TYR A 3 7.84 -19.08 -17.07
C TYR A 3 8.86 -17.98 -16.84
N HIS A 4 8.42 -16.87 -16.24
CA HIS A 4 9.35 -15.89 -15.68
C HIS A 4 9.65 -16.33 -14.25
N ILE A 5 10.88 -16.75 -13.99
CA ILE A 5 11.42 -16.75 -12.63
C ILE A 5 11.53 -15.26 -12.27
N ILE A 6 10.48 -14.72 -11.66
CA ILE A 6 10.53 -13.38 -11.09
C ILE A 6 11.43 -13.49 -9.87
N SER A 7 12.68 -13.06 -10.03
CA SER A 7 13.65 -13.03 -8.95
C SER A 7 13.27 -11.91 -7.99
N ASP A 8 12.72 -12.26 -6.83
CA ASP A 8 12.26 -11.30 -5.82
C ASP A 8 13.40 -10.55 -5.10
N ILE A 9 14.66 -10.97 -5.31
CA ILE A 9 15.88 -10.39 -4.70
C ILE A 9 16.17 -8.94 -5.08
N TYR A 10 15.50 -8.40 -6.11
CA TYR A 10 15.64 -6.99 -6.52
C TYR A 10 14.36 -6.17 -6.36
N LYS A 11 13.32 -6.73 -5.72
CA LYS A 11 12.06 -5.99 -5.59
C LYS A 11 12.16 -4.96 -4.46
N PRO A 12 11.91 -3.68 -4.73
CA PRO A 12 12.03 -2.64 -3.73
C PRO A 12 10.91 -2.75 -2.69
N ASP A 13 11.17 -2.29 -1.47
CA ASP A 13 10.16 -2.29 -0.40
C ASP A 13 9.04 -1.26 -0.64
N ILE A 14 9.35 -0.22 -1.42
CA ILE A 14 8.42 0.80 -1.89
C ILE A 14 8.56 0.89 -3.41
N GLU A 15 7.48 0.60 -4.12
CA GLU A 15 7.41 0.70 -5.58
C GLU A 15 6.30 1.68 -5.96
N LEU A 16 6.61 2.58 -6.89
CA LEU A 16 5.64 3.51 -7.48
C LEU A 16 5.59 3.29 -8.99
N THR A 17 4.43 2.88 -9.47
CA THR A 17 4.13 2.84 -10.91
C THR A 17 3.32 4.07 -11.28
N ILE A 18 3.76 4.79 -12.33
CA ILE A 18 3.08 5.95 -12.88
C ILE A 18 2.55 5.57 -14.26
N TYR A 19 1.23 5.61 -14.42
CA TYR A 19 0.58 5.27 -15.67
C TYR A 19 0.46 6.50 -16.58
N ALA A 20 0.82 6.32 -17.86
CA ALA A 20 0.58 7.33 -18.89
C ALA A 20 -0.93 7.51 -19.14
N GLU A 21 -1.66 6.41 -19.20
CA GLU A 21 -3.12 6.35 -19.32
C GLU A 21 -3.70 5.76 -18.04
N PRO A 22 -4.67 6.42 -17.38
CA PRO A 22 -5.13 6.00 -16.07
C PRO A 22 -5.82 4.63 -16.12
N GLN A 23 -5.55 3.80 -15.13
CA GLN A 23 -5.98 2.40 -15.06
C GLN A 23 -6.89 2.16 -13.84
N MET A 24 -7.85 1.26 -13.98
CA MET A 24 -8.63 0.79 -12.83
C MET A 24 -7.83 -0.25 -12.05
N ASN A 25 -8.05 -0.32 -10.73
CA ASN A 25 -7.46 -1.37 -9.91
C ASN A 25 -8.05 -2.73 -10.34
N TYR A 26 -7.22 -3.56 -10.97
CA TYR A 26 -7.62 -4.84 -11.55
C TYR A 26 -8.24 -5.81 -10.52
N HIS A 27 -7.81 -5.78 -9.26
CA HIS A 27 -8.41 -6.59 -8.20
C HIS A 27 -9.79 -6.06 -7.81
N ALA A 28 -9.93 -4.74 -7.70
CA ALA A 28 -11.20 -4.11 -7.44
C ALA A 28 -12.21 -4.36 -8.57
N GLU A 29 -11.79 -4.27 -9.83
CA GLU A 29 -12.66 -4.57 -10.98
C GLU A 29 -13.17 -6.01 -10.93
N ARG A 30 -12.32 -6.96 -10.56
CA ARG A 30 -12.67 -8.37 -10.51
C ARG A 30 -13.56 -8.74 -9.33
N TYR A 31 -13.25 -8.24 -8.13
CA TYR A 31 -13.84 -8.73 -6.89
C TYR A 31 -14.74 -7.71 -6.18
N ALA A 32 -14.68 -6.44 -6.58
CA ALA A 32 -15.49 -5.36 -6.04
C ALA A 32 -15.98 -4.41 -7.17
N PRO A 33 -16.62 -4.94 -8.22
CA PRO A 33 -16.92 -4.17 -9.43
C PRO A 33 -17.77 -2.93 -9.14
N GLY A 34 -17.41 -1.81 -9.76
CA GLY A 34 -18.10 -0.54 -9.63
C GLY A 34 -17.87 0.21 -8.30
N LYS A 35 -17.01 -0.30 -7.41
CA LYS A 35 -16.64 0.41 -6.16
C LYS A 35 -15.68 1.57 -6.41
N GLN A 36 -14.61 1.35 -7.17
CA GLN A 36 -13.76 2.43 -7.68
C GLN A 36 -14.55 3.27 -8.70
N LYS A 37 -14.49 4.59 -8.58
CA LYS A 37 -15.24 5.53 -9.42
C LYS A 37 -14.39 6.17 -10.50
N ASN A 38 -13.14 6.47 -10.19
CA ASN A 38 -12.22 7.14 -11.10
C ASN A 38 -10.97 6.29 -11.34
N PRO A 39 -10.44 6.25 -12.57
CA PRO A 39 -9.24 5.49 -12.89
C PRO A 39 -8.00 6.15 -12.27
N SER A 40 -7.06 5.33 -11.83
CA SER A 40 -5.87 5.73 -11.10
C SER A 40 -4.70 6.03 -12.03
N TYR A 41 -3.91 7.05 -11.68
CA TYR A 41 -2.66 7.38 -12.38
C TYR A 41 -1.43 6.81 -11.67
N TYR A 42 -1.56 6.49 -10.39
CA TYR A 42 -0.46 5.96 -9.59
C TYR A 42 -0.86 4.65 -8.92
N GLU A 43 0.08 3.72 -8.85
CA GLU A 43 0.01 2.53 -8.02
C GLU A 43 1.21 2.52 -7.09
N TRP A 44 0.94 2.50 -5.79
CA TRP A 44 1.95 2.26 -4.76
C TRP A 44 1.87 0.83 -4.30
N LYS A 45 2.98 0.09 -4.37
CA LYS A 45 3.12 -1.22 -3.76
C LYS A 45 4.08 -1.12 -2.58
N LEU A 46 3.60 -1.51 -1.40
CA LEU A 46 4.40 -1.56 -0.18
C LEU A 46 4.65 -3.02 0.22
N ARG A 47 5.91 -3.38 0.45
CA ARG A 47 6.33 -4.69 0.97
C ARG A 47 6.64 -4.60 2.47
N ALA A 48 7.57 -5.42 2.96
CA ALA A 48 8.05 -5.29 4.32
C ALA A 48 8.96 -4.06 4.41
N LEU A 49 8.47 -2.96 4.99
CA LEU A 49 9.24 -1.72 5.17
C LEU A 49 10.27 -1.88 6.32
N ARG A 50 11.11 -2.90 6.21
CA ARG A 50 12.11 -3.32 7.22
C ARG A 50 13.20 -4.18 6.59
N ASP A 51 14.38 -4.16 7.20
CA ASP A 51 15.48 -5.06 6.88
C ASP A 51 15.10 -6.53 7.15
N PRO A 52 15.65 -7.51 6.41
CA PRO A 52 15.31 -8.92 6.57
C PRO A 52 15.47 -9.48 8.00
N ASP A 53 16.45 -8.98 8.76
CA ASP A 53 16.75 -9.44 10.12
C ASP A 53 16.09 -8.60 11.24
N PHE A 54 15.26 -7.61 10.87
CA PHE A 54 14.69 -6.68 11.83
C PHE A 54 13.77 -7.35 12.85
N LEU A 55 12.95 -8.32 12.42
CA LEU A 55 12.05 -9.04 13.31
C LEU A 55 12.80 -10.04 14.20
N THR A 56 13.77 -10.76 13.64
CA THR A 56 14.55 -11.74 14.40
C THR A 56 15.41 -11.06 15.47
N LYS A 57 15.94 -9.87 15.20
CA LYS A 57 16.61 -9.01 16.20
C LYS A 57 15.70 -8.56 17.34
N GLN A 58 14.39 -8.52 17.11
CA GLN A 58 13.39 -8.26 18.16
C GLN A 58 12.98 -9.54 18.92
N GLY A 59 13.48 -10.71 18.51
CA GLY A 59 13.08 -12.00 19.08
C GLY A 59 11.73 -12.52 18.58
N TRP A 60 11.23 -12.02 17.45
CA TRP A 60 9.99 -12.52 16.87
C TRP A 60 10.19 -13.92 16.27
N GLU A 61 9.27 -14.83 16.58
CA GLU A 61 9.17 -16.17 16.01
C GLU A 61 7.76 -16.44 15.48
N PRO A 62 7.60 -17.30 14.45
CA PRO A 62 6.28 -17.69 13.95
C PRO A 62 5.37 -18.24 15.06
N GLY A 63 4.14 -17.75 15.12
CA GLY A 63 3.16 -18.13 16.14
C GLY A 63 3.10 -17.20 17.36
N MET A 64 4.04 -16.27 17.48
CA MET A 64 3.96 -15.20 18.48
C MET A 64 2.87 -14.18 18.11
N ASN A 65 2.33 -13.51 19.14
CA ASN A 65 1.33 -12.47 18.93
C ASN A 65 1.96 -11.28 18.19
N HIS A 66 1.41 -10.98 17.00
CA HIS A 66 1.94 -9.94 16.12
C HIS A 66 1.90 -8.55 16.75
N ARG A 67 1.01 -8.29 17.70
CA ARG A 67 0.86 -6.96 18.32
C ARG A 67 1.98 -6.62 19.30
N ASP A 68 2.79 -7.58 19.68
CA ASP A 68 3.87 -7.39 20.66
C ASP A 68 5.18 -6.90 19.99
N PHE A 69 5.17 -6.72 18.67
CA PHE A 69 6.36 -6.40 17.86
C PHE A 69 6.12 -5.21 16.93
N VAL A 70 7.21 -4.52 16.60
CA VAL A 70 7.20 -3.47 15.58
C VAL A 70 7.52 -4.09 14.22
N TRP A 71 6.64 -3.87 13.25
CA TRP A 71 6.73 -4.50 11.93
C TRP A 71 7.47 -3.68 10.88
N THR A 72 7.72 -2.40 11.16
CA THR A 72 8.38 -1.47 10.24
C THR A 72 9.55 -0.76 10.90
N GLN A 73 10.52 -0.33 10.11
CA GLN A 73 11.59 0.53 10.58
C GLN A 73 11.33 1.97 10.18
N GLU A 74 11.52 2.90 11.12
CA GLU A 74 11.31 4.33 10.96
C GLU A 74 11.99 4.92 9.70
N LYS A 75 13.16 4.39 9.32
CA LYS A 75 13.88 4.83 8.11
C LYS A 75 13.05 4.67 6.83
N TYR A 76 12.29 3.59 6.69
CA TYR A 76 11.42 3.36 5.53
C TYR A 76 10.13 4.16 5.62
N GLU A 77 9.59 4.36 6.82
CA GLU A 77 8.41 5.18 7.06
C GLU A 77 8.64 6.63 6.64
N LYS A 78 9.80 7.19 7.02
CA LYS A 78 10.25 8.53 6.60
C LYS A 78 10.40 8.63 5.09
N VAL A 79 10.98 7.61 4.45
CA VAL A 79 11.12 7.56 2.99
C VAL A 79 9.76 7.50 2.31
N PHE A 80 8.84 6.66 2.77
CA PHE A 80 7.50 6.57 2.19
C PHE A 80 6.74 7.91 2.31
N LYS A 81 6.76 8.52 3.50
CA LYS A 81 6.16 9.85 3.71
C LYS A 81 6.75 10.89 2.77
N HIS A 82 8.06 10.91 2.63
CA HIS A 82 8.73 11.86 1.75
C HIS A 82 8.36 11.66 0.28
N LEU A 83 8.28 10.40 -0.18
CA LEU A 83 7.85 10.08 -1.55
C LEU A 83 6.40 10.52 -1.81
N CYS A 84 5.49 10.31 -0.85
CA CYS A 84 4.12 10.83 -0.95
C CYS A 84 4.09 12.35 -1.12
N GLN A 85 4.94 13.08 -0.38
CA GLN A 85 5.05 14.53 -0.48
C GLN A 85 5.63 14.99 -1.83
N ILE A 86 6.55 14.22 -2.43
CA ILE A 86 7.07 14.50 -3.77
C ILE A 86 5.97 14.34 -4.82
N VAL A 87 5.21 13.24 -4.75
CA VAL A 87 4.22 12.89 -5.78
C VAL A 87 2.96 13.74 -5.69
N TYR A 88 2.50 14.05 -4.48
CA TYR A 88 1.22 14.72 -4.26
C TYR A 88 1.36 16.16 -3.75
N GLY A 89 2.58 16.62 -3.47
CA GLY A 89 2.83 17.89 -2.79
C GLY A 89 2.79 17.75 -1.26
N PRO A 90 3.32 18.74 -0.51
CA PRO A 90 3.56 18.60 0.93
C PRO A 90 2.31 18.28 1.75
N SER A 91 1.22 19.03 1.55
CA SER A 91 0.00 18.88 2.35
C SER A 91 -0.78 17.61 1.97
N GLN A 92 -1.07 17.42 0.69
CA GLN A 92 -1.86 16.26 0.21
C GLN A 92 -1.08 14.95 0.36
N GLY A 93 0.24 14.97 0.15
CA GLY A 93 1.10 13.81 0.34
C GLY A 93 1.22 13.39 1.81
N THR A 94 1.27 14.36 2.73
CA THR A 94 1.24 14.06 4.17
C THR A 94 -0.10 13.44 4.57
N ALA A 95 -1.23 14.05 4.15
CA ALA A 95 -2.55 13.51 4.46
C ALA A 95 -2.78 12.12 3.83
N PHE A 96 -2.26 11.86 2.62
CA PHE A 96 -2.28 10.53 2.03
C PHE A 96 -1.48 9.52 2.85
N TYR A 97 -0.25 9.86 3.24
CA TYR A 97 0.58 8.99 4.08
C TYR A 97 -0.10 8.68 5.42
N ASP A 98 -0.60 9.70 6.12
CA ASP A 98 -1.23 9.55 7.43
C ASP A 98 -2.52 8.70 7.35
N PHE A 99 -3.18 8.67 6.19
CA PHE A 99 -4.34 7.80 5.93
C PHE A 99 -3.94 6.36 5.54
N ALA A 100 -3.01 6.21 4.59
CA ALA A 100 -2.68 4.91 4.00
C ALA A 100 -1.78 4.06 4.92
N PHE A 101 -0.86 4.68 5.64
CA PHE A 101 0.11 3.95 6.46
C PHE A 101 -0.53 3.13 7.61
N PRO A 102 -1.57 3.63 8.32
CA PRO A 102 -2.31 2.82 9.27
C PRO A 102 -3.01 1.60 8.64
N LEU A 103 -3.52 1.72 7.41
CA LEU A 103 -4.11 0.58 6.68
C LEU A 103 -3.03 -0.47 6.38
N TYR A 104 -1.86 -0.03 5.94
CA TYR A 104 -0.70 -0.89 5.72
C TYR A 104 -0.31 -1.66 7.00
N GLN A 105 -0.26 -0.97 8.15
CA GLN A 105 0.12 -1.60 9.42
C GLN A 105 -0.90 -2.65 9.92
N LYS A 106 -2.21 -2.44 9.66
CA LYS A 106 -3.26 -3.41 10.06
C LYS A 106 -2.99 -4.81 9.52
N VAL A 107 -2.49 -4.92 8.29
CA VAL A 107 -2.21 -6.21 7.65
C VAL A 107 -1.20 -7.03 8.46
N PHE A 108 -0.15 -6.38 8.98
CA PHE A 108 0.85 -7.06 9.80
C PHE A 108 0.31 -7.45 11.16
N TYR A 109 -0.45 -6.58 11.82
CA TYR A 109 -1.02 -6.87 13.14
C TYR A 109 -2.15 -7.92 13.11
N ALA A 110 -2.76 -8.15 11.94
CA ALA A 110 -3.78 -9.18 11.77
C ALA A 110 -3.22 -10.61 11.67
N GLY A 111 -1.91 -10.79 11.47
CA GLY A 111 -1.33 -12.13 11.32
C GLY A 111 -1.73 -12.85 10.03
N GLY A 112 -2.16 -12.10 9.00
CA GLY A 112 -2.36 -12.61 7.64
C GLY A 112 -3.80 -12.97 7.24
N TRP A 113 -4.74 -13.00 8.17
CA TRP A 113 -6.15 -13.34 7.92
C TRP A 113 -7.04 -12.11 8.09
N ILE A 114 -7.16 -11.29 7.04
CA ILE A 114 -7.98 -10.07 7.08
C ILE A 114 -8.60 -9.78 5.71
N GLU A 115 -9.81 -9.24 5.76
CA GLU A 115 -10.45 -8.53 4.66
C GLU A 115 -10.34 -7.03 4.93
N ASP A 116 -9.61 -6.31 4.09
CA ASP A 116 -9.43 -4.87 4.24
C ASP A 116 -9.47 -4.20 2.88
N SER A 117 -10.36 -3.25 2.69
CA SER A 117 -10.52 -2.59 1.39
C SER A 117 -11.07 -1.20 1.59
N TYR A 118 -10.60 -0.28 0.77
CA TYR A 118 -11.03 1.11 0.80
C TYR A 118 -11.25 1.62 -0.63
N PHE A 119 -12.39 2.29 -0.82
CA PHE A 119 -12.76 2.94 -2.08
C PHE A 119 -13.37 4.29 -1.75
N GLY A 120 -12.66 5.37 -2.08
CA GLY A 120 -13.17 6.71 -1.83
C GLY A 120 -12.10 7.79 -1.82
N ILE A 121 -12.52 9.01 -1.50
CA ILE A 121 -11.62 10.15 -1.42
C ILE A 121 -10.91 10.15 -0.07
N VAL A 122 -9.57 10.14 -0.11
CA VAL A 122 -8.76 10.34 1.08
C VAL A 122 -9.00 11.75 1.63
N PRO A 123 -9.35 11.91 2.92
CA PRO A 123 -9.68 13.21 3.51
C PRO A 123 -8.63 14.27 3.22
N ASP A 124 -9.08 15.49 2.90
CA ASP A 124 -8.24 16.68 2.65
C ASP A 124 -7.23 16.58 1.49
N THR A 125 -7.26 15.49 0.72
CA THR A 125 -6.35 15.32 -0.43
C THR A 125 -7.00 15.57 -1.78
N GLY A 126 -8.30 15.29 -1.94
CA GLY A 126 -8.93 15.20 -3.25
C GLY A 126 -8.39 14.04 -4.11
N ILE A 127 -7.68 13.10 -3.51
CA ILE A 127 -7.17 11.88 -4.14
C ILE A 127 -8.20 10.78 -3.89
N GLU A 128 -8.73 10.17 -4.95
CA GLU A 128 -9.44 8.90 -4.81
C GLU A 128 -8.43 7.78 -4.62
N LEU A 129 -8.65 6.95 -3.61
CA LEU A 129 -7.90 5.74 -3.33
C LEU A 129 -8.78 4.52 -3.55
N ALA A 130 -8.26 3.57 -4.33
CA ALA A 130 -8.72 2.20 -4.43
C ALA A 130 -7.66 1.25 -3.85
N TYR A 131 -8.00 0.61 -2.74
CA TYR A 131 -7.18 -0.39 -2.06
C TYR A 131 -8.04 -1.64 -1.85
N TYR A 132 -7.49 -2.79 -2.24
CA TYR A 132 -8.19 -4.06 -2.13
C TYR A 132 -7.24 -5.14 -1.59
N TYR A 133 -7.52 -5.60 -0.37
CA TYR A 133 -6.84 -6.70 0.30
C TYR A 133 -7.89 -7.71 0.77
N SER A 134 -7.71 -8.97 0.39
CA SER A 134 -8.67 -10.03 0.69
C SER A 134 -7.95 -11.35 0.86
N ASP A 135 -8.04 -11.93 2.05
CA ASP A 135 -7.57 -13.28 2.31
C ASP A 135 -8.42 -14.29 1.51
N LEU A 136 -9.74 -14.13 1.54
CA LEU A 136 -10.71 -14.98 0.85
C LEU A 136 -10.43 -15.08 -0.65
N ASN A 137 -10.12 -13.95 -1.30
CA ASN A 137 -9.83 -13.89 -2.72
C ASN A 137 -8.34 -14.05 -3.06
N GLN A 138 -7.50 -14.37 -2.07
CA GLN A 138 -6.04 -14.54 -2.22
C GLN A 138 -5.33 -13.30 -2.76
N VAL A 139 -5.88 -12.11 -2.48
CA VAL A 139 -5.27 -10.82 -2.81
C VAL A 139 -4.56 -10.28 -1.57
N LYS A 140 -3.31 -10.72 -1.37
CA LYS A 140 -2.48 -10.38 -0.20
C LYS A 140 -1.37 -9.38 -0.53
N ILE A 141 -1.66 -8.42 -1.40
CA ILE A 141 -0.70 -7.42 -1.85
C ILE A 141 -1.18 -6.06 -1.35
N ILE A 142 -0.31 -5.32 -0.65
CA ILE A 142 -0.64 -3.98 -0.16
C ILE A 142 -0.38 -2.98 -1.29
N ASN A 143 -1.42 -2.77 -2.10
CA ASN A 143 -1.40 -1.95 -3.30
C ASN A 143 -2.42 -0.81 -3.21
N TYR A 144 -1.95 0.43 -3.27
CA TYR A 144 -2.77 1.65 -3.23
C TYR A 144 -2.82 2.30 -4.61
N TRP A 145 -4.01 2.30 -5.21
CA TRP A 145 -4.25 2.86 -6.53
C TRP A 145 -4.92 4.22 -6.40
N THR A 146 -4.29 5.26 -6.92
CA THR A 146 -4.72 6.63 -6.66
C THR A 146 -4.88 7.49 -7.90
N THR A 147 -5.85 8.40 -7.88
CA THR A 147 -5.96 9.46 -8.89
C THR A 147 -4.86 10.51 -8.70
N ARG A 148 -4.73 11.42 -9.67
CA ARG A 148 -3.99 12.66 -9.44
C ARG A 148 -4.71 13.50 -8.38
N PRO A 149 -3.98 14.20 -7.49
CA PRO A 149 -4.58 15.14 -6.58
C PRO A 149 -5.23 16.27 -7.38
N VAL A 150 -6.47 16.61 -7.03
CA VAL A 150 -7.09 17.82 -7.56
C VAL A 150 -6.43 19.00 -6.86
N VAL A 151 -5.86 19.93 -7.64
CA VAL A 151 -5.36 21.20 -7.08
C VAL A 151 -6.56 21.97 -6.54
N ARG A 152 -6.73 22.02 -5.22
CA ARG A 152 -7.67 22.98 -4.61
C ARG A 152 -7.03 24.36 -4.73
N LYS A 153 -7.61 25.20 -5.59
CA LYS A 153 -7.26 26.63 -5.70
C LYS A 153 -7.72 27.38 -4.46
#